data_AF-A0AAV8T6W1-F1
#
_entry.id   AF-A0AAV8T6W1-F1
#
_cell.length_a   1.000
_cell.length_b   1.000
_cell.length_c   1.000
_cell.angle_alpha   90.00
_cell.angle_beta   90.00
_cell.angle_gamma   90.00
#
_symmetry.space_group_name_H-M   'P 1'
#
loop_
_entity.id
_entity.type
_entity.pdbx_description
1 polymer ?
#
loop_
_entity_poly.entity_id
_entity_poly.type
_entity_poly.pdbx_seq_one_letter_code
_entity_poly.pdbx_strand_id
1 'polypeptide(L)'
;MKGLQIMRRSGPLCLNSKISAPPPTGHRLATPSTKPPTAYAPSRNYRPAVRPLQCSSKTDSHSQSWQAPDMAALDGQDPRILRIASTIRVIPDFPKPGIMFQDITTLLLDHKAFKDTIDLFVERYSGKGISVVAGIEARGFIFGPPIALAIGAKFVPMRKPKKLPGPVISEEYSLEYGTDVMEMHVGAVEAGERVLVIDDLIATGGTLSAAIKLLERIGAHVVECACVIELPELKGKERLGDKPLFVLISSN
;
A
#
# COMPACT_ATOMS: atom_id res chain seq x y z
N MET A 1 18.63 38.31 -50.88
CA MET A 1 19.02 37.69 -52.16
C MET A 1 18.88 36.18 -52.02
N LYS A 2 18.08 35.57 -52.92
CA LYS A 2 17.94 34.13 -53.28
C LYS A 2 17.71 33.14 -52.11
N GLY A 3 16.58 32.48 -51.91
CA GLY A 3 15.51 32.06 -52.83
C GLY A 3 15.70 30.59 -53.22
N LEU A 4 14.96 29.68 -52.60
CA LEU A 4 14.47 28.49 -53.30
C LEU A 4 13.12 28.06 -52.74
N GLN A 5 12.18 27.97 -53.67
CA GLN A 5 10.75 27.82 -53.56
C GLN A 5 10.43 26.59 -54.39
N ILE A 6 9.73 25.59 -53.84
CA ILE A 6 9.08 24.57 -54.66
C ILE A 6 7.64 24.41 -54.18
N MET A 7 6.73 24.89 -55.03
CA MET A 7 5.28 24.74 -54.96
C MET A 7 4.83 23.42 -55.60
N ARG A 8 3.86 22.79 -54.93
CA ARG A 8 2.57 22.24 -55.42
C ARG A 8 2.51 21.34 -56.66
N ARG A 9 1.92 20.14 -56.47
CA ARG A 9 0.75 19.57 -57.20
C ARG A 9 0.02 18.64 -56.19
N SER A 10 -1.25 18.72 -55.77
CA SER A 10 -2.59 18.78 -56.40
C SER A 10 -2.96 17.58 -57.30
N GLY A 11 -3.85 16.70 -56.81
CA GLY A 11 -4.66 15.79 -57.64
C GLY A 11 -4.87 14.38 -57.05
N PRO A 12 -6.12 13.87 -56.91
CA PRO A 12 -6.45 12.69 -56.10
C PRO A 12 -6.51 11.40 -56.92
N LEU A 13 -6.22 10.25 -56.28
CA LEU A 13 -6.56 8.93 -56.82
C LEU A 13 -7.16 8.07 -55.71
N CYS A 14 -8.48 7.93 -55.78
CA CYS A 14 -9.24 6.87 -55.14
C CYS A 14 -8.77 5.50 -55.66
N LEU A 15 -8.43 4.58 -54.77
CA LEU A 15 -8.59 3.16 -55.04
C LEU A 15 -9.27 2.47 -53.85
N ASN A 16 -10.46 1.96 -54.15
CA ASN A 16 -11.27 1.09 -53.33
C ASN A 16 -10.56 -0.25 -53.12
N SER A 17 -10.19 -0.58 -51.89
CA SER A 17 -10.01 -1.97 -51.47
C SER A 17 -11.23 -2.42 -50.67
N LYS A 18 -12.12 -3.13 -51.36
CA LYS A 18 -13.27 -3.84 -50.80
C LYS A 18 -12.75 -4.86 -49.77
N ILE A 19 -13.09 -4.68 -48.50
CA ILE A 19 -13.09 -5.76 -47.51
C ILE A 19 -14.56 -6.16 -47.35
N SER A 20 -14.89 -7.33 -47.87
CA SER A 20 -16.23 -7.93 -47.81
C SER A 20 -16.53 -8.40 -46.40
N ALA A 21 -17.62 -7.91 -45.83
CA ALA A 21 -18.24 -8.49 -44.63
C ALA A 21 -18.87 -9.86 -44.97
N PRO A 22 -18.80 -10.86 -44.07
CA PRO A 22 -19.48 -12.14 -44.25
C PRO A 22 -21.01 -12.01 -44.07
N PRO A 23 -21.81 -12.90 -44.68
CA PRO A 23 -23.27 -12.81 -44.69
C PRO A 23 -23.90 -13.14 -43.32
N PRO A 24 -25.14 -12.68 -43.06
CA PRO A 24 -25.81 -12.92 -41.80
C PRO A 24 -26.33 -14.36 -41.73
N THR A 25 -25.83 -15.14 -40.77
CA THR A 25 -26.43 -16.43 -40.42
C THR A 25 -27.66 -16.19 -39.54
N GLY A 26 -28.83 -16.33 -40.15
CA GLY A 26 -30.09 -16.40 -39.43
C GLY A 26 -30.25 -17.74 -38.74
N HIS A 27 -30.24 -17.74 -37.40
CA HIS A 27 -30.81 -18.83 -36.60
C HIS A 27 -31.62 -18.26 -35.44
N ARG A 28 -32.94 -18.21 -35.69
CA ARG A 28 -34.06 -18.57 -34.81
C ARG A 28 -33.94 -18.16 -33.32
N LEU A 29 -34.73 -17.14 -32.97
CA LEU A 29 -35.10 -16.75 -31.60
C LEU A 29 -35.54 -17.98 -30.79
N ALA A 30 -34.80 -18.30 -29.72
CA ALA A 30 -35.25 -19.20 -28.68
C ALA A 30 -36.16 -18.43 -27.71
N THR A 31 -37.38 -18.91 -27.55
CA THR A 31 -38.39 -18.44 -26.60
C THR A 31 -37.90 -18.55 -25.15
N PRO A 32 -38.26 -17.63 -24.24
CA PRO A 32 -37.89 -17.74 -22.84
C PRO A 32 -38.66 -18.89 -22.17
N SER A 33 -37.93 -19.90 -21.71
CA SER A 33 -38.46 -20.98 -20.87
C SER A 33 -38.77 -20.43 -19.48
N THR A 34 -40.05 -20.20 -19.19
CA THR A 34 -40.56 -19.97 -17.84
C THR A 34 -40.50 -21.27 -17.03
N LYS A 35 -39.51 -21.40 -16.16
CA LYS A 35 -39.58 -22.31 -14.99
C LYS A 35 -39.29 -21.49 -13.73
N PRO A 36 -40.18 -21.50 -12.74
CA PRO A 36 -39.92 -20.81 -11.48
C PRO A 36 -38.79 -21.54 -10.72
N PRO A 37 -37.89 -20.84 -10.03
CA PRO A 37 -36.98 -21.51 -9.11
C PRO A 37 -37.80 -22.11 -7.96
N THR A 38 -37.71 -23.43 -7.85
CA THR A 38 -38.24 -24.23 -6.75
C THR A 38 -37.72 -23.72 -5.42
N ALA A 39 -38.65 -23.54 -4.48
CA ALA A 39 -38.39 -23.14 -3.11
C ALA A 39 -37.32 -24.02 -2.45
N TYR A 40 -36.32 -23.37 -1.85
CA TYR A 40 -35.35 -24.01 -0.98
C TYR A 40 -36.09 -24.47 0.28
N ALA A 41 -36.25 -25.78 0.45
CA ALA A 41 -36.79 -26.36 1.68
C ALA A 41 -35.78 -26.18 2.84
N PRO A 42 -36.21 -25.80 4.05
CA PRO A 42 -35.29 -25.64 5.17
C PRO A 42 -34.90 -27.01 5.70
N SER A 43 -33.65 -27.44 5.45
CA SER A 43 -33.11 -28.63 6.08
C SER A 43 -32.81 -28.35 7.56
N ARG A 44 -33.69 -28.90 8.41
CA ARG A 44 -33.45 -29.44 9.76
C ARG A 44 -32.32 -28.81 10.59
N ASN A 45 -32.74 -28.04 11.58
CA ASN A 45 -32.19 -27.89 12.94
C ASN A 45 -30.88 -28.65 13.23
N TYR A 46 -29.74 -28.01 13.00
CA TYR A 46 -28.50 -28.35 13.68
C TYR A 46 -28.40 -27.48 14.93
N ARG A 47 -28.83 -28.02 16.09
CA ARG A 47 -28.56 -27.42 17.41
C ARG A 47 -27.24 -27.99 17.92
N PRO A 48 -26.18 -27.19 18.09
CA PRO A 48 -25.09 -27.61 18.96
C PRO A 48 -25.63 -27.56 20.40
N ALA A 49 -25.57 -28.70 21.10
CA ALA A 49 -25.82 -28.74 22.53
C ALA A 49 -24.66 -28.04 23.27
N VAL A 50 -24.72 -26.71 23.38
CA VAL A 50 -23.79 -25.95 24.23
C VAL A 50 -24.29 -26.09 25.66
N ARG A 51 -23.62 -26.93 26.45
CA ARG A 51 -23.76 -26.89 27.92
C ARG A 51 -23.19 -25.55 28.41
N PRO A 52 -23.91 -24.78 29.22
CA PRO A 52 -23.31 -23.60 29.85
C PRO A 52 -22.24 -24.07 30.84
N LEU A 53 -20.99 -23.67 30.59
CA LEU A 53 -19.92 -23.76 31.58
C LEU A 53 -20.27 -22.78 32.70
N GLN A 54 -20.58 -23.32 33.88
CA GLN A 54 -20.68 -22.55 35.11
C GLN A 54 -19.28 -22.02 35.46
N CYS A 55 -19.09 -20.71 35.32
CA CYS A 55 -17.91 -20.03 35.83
C CYS A 55 -18.09 -19.82 37.34
N SER A 56 -17.39 -20.62 38.16
CA SER A 56 -17.29 -20.36 39.60
C SER A 56 -16.34 -19.20 39.82
N SER A 57 -16.87 -18.08 40.33
CA SER A 57 -16.09 -16.95 40.80
C SER A 57 -15.22 -17.39 41.98
N LYS A 58 -13.92 -17.58 41.73
CA LYS A 58 -12.90 -17.48 42.76
C LYS A 58 -12.07 -16.24 42.47
N THR A 59 -12.24 -15.27 43.36
CA THR A 59 -11.43 -14.07 43.48
C THR A 59 -10.05 -14.46 43.97
N ASP A 60 -9.03 -14.30 43.13
CA ASP A 60 -7.66 -14.13 43.60
C ASP A 60 -7.12 -12.81 43.05
N SER A 61 -7.02 -11.84 43.94
CA SER A 61 -6.55 -10.49 43.70
C SER A 61 -5.02 -10.48 43.63
N HIS A 62 -4.46 -10.73 42.45
CA HIS A 62 -3.10 -10.34 42.09
C HIS A 62 -3.13 -9.52 40.80
N SER A 63 -3.38 -8.22 40.95
CA SER A 63 -3.20 -7.21 39.91
C SER A 63 -1.72 -7.00 39.65
N GLN A 64 -1.12 -7.85 38.81
CA GLN A 64 0.14 -7.50 38.15
C GLN A 64 -0.19 -6.66 36.93
N SER A 65 -0.02 -5.35 37.09
CA SER A 65 0.02 -4.38 36.00
C SER A 65 1.08 -4.81 34.98
N TRP A 66 0.66 -5.11 33.76
CA TRP A 66 1.57 -5.19 32.61
C TRP A 66 2.07 -3.78 32.30
N GLN A 67 3.19 -3.39 32.93
CA GLN A 67 3.93 -2.21 32.53
C GLN A 67 4.75 -2.60 31.30
N ALA A 68 4.42 -2.00 30.16
CA ALA A 68 5.27 -2.07 28.98
C ALA A 68 6.64 -1.48 29.35
N PRO A 69 7.76 -2.15 29.05
CA PRO A 69 9.06 -1.60 29.36
C PRO A 69 9.29 -0.35 28.49
N ASP A 70 9.51 0.76 29.17
CA ASP A 70 10.01 2.01 28.61
C ASP A 70 11.41 1.73 28.05
N MET A 71 11.53 1.57 26.73
CA MET A 71 12.80 1.29 26.04
C MET A 71 13.03 2.31 24.93
N ALA A 72 13.13 3.57 25.34
CA ALA A 72 13.87 4.57 24.59
C ALA A 72 15.38 4.36 24.85
N ALA A 73 16.04 3.57 24.01
CA ALA A 73 17.51 3.50 23.98
C ALA A 73 18.00 4.07 22.64
N LEU A 74 18.35 5.35 22.65
CA LEU A 74 19.32 5.90 21.73
C LEU A 74 20.71 5.43 22.22
N ASP A 75 21.54 4.98 21.28
CA ASP A 75 22.90 4.42 21.42
C ASP A 75 23.03 2.91 21.76
N GLY A 76 21.90 2.18 21.86
CA GLY A 76 21.84 0.72 22.01
C GLY A 76 20.77 0.13 21.10
N GLN A 77 21.13 -0.19 19.85
CA GLN A 77 20.21 -0.69 18.84
C GLN A 77 19.59 -2.02 19.26
N ASP A 78 18.27 -2.08 19.21
CA ASP A 78 17.51 -3.31 19.43
C ASP A 78 18.12 -4.46 18.59
N PRO A 79 18.48 -5.61 19.20
CA PRO A 79 19.15 -6.71 18.49
C PRO A 79 18.29 -7.29 17.35
N ARG A 80 16.99 -7.02 17.32
CA ARG A 80 16.11 -7.32 16.19
C ARG A 80 16.53 -6.58 14.93
N ILE A 81 16.95 -5.33 15.04
CA ILE A 81 17.29 -4.48 13.88
C ILE A 81 18.44 -5.10 13.08
N LEU A 82 19.50 -5.55 13.75
CA LEU A 82 20.63 -6.22 13.11
C LEU A 82 20.22 -7.51 12.41
N ARG A 83 19.33 -8.30 13.03
CA ARG A 83 18.77 -9.52 12.42
C ARG A 83 17.97 -9.18 11.17
N ILE A 84 17.05 -8.21 11.26
CA ILE A 84 16.21 -7.79 10.13
C ILE A 84 17.11 -7.34 8.97
N ALA A 85 18.10 -6.48 9.24
CA ALA A 85 19.06 -6.01 8.24
C ALA A 85 19.81 -7.17 7.55
N SER A 86 20.28 -8.17 8.32
CA SER A 86 21.00 -9.32 7.77
C SER A 86 20.16 -10.22 6.85
N THR A 87 18.83 -10.12 6.91
CA THR A 87 17.93 -10.92 6.07
C THR A 87 17.59 -10.26 4.74
N ILE A 88 17.89 -8.98 4.55
CA ILE A 88 17.61 -8.26 3.30
C ILE A 88 18.73 -8.56 2.31
N ARG A 89 18.35 -9.09 1.13
CA ARG A 89 19.31 -9.37 0.05
C ARG A 89 19.53 -8.11 -0.78
N VAL A 90 20.79 -7.86 -1.15
CA VAL A 90 21.12 -6.81 -2.12
C VAL A 90 21.35 -7.45 -3.49
N ILE A 91 20.67 -6.94 -4.51
CA ILE A 91 20.81 -7.39 -5.90
C ILE A 91 21.44 -6.24 -6.71
N PRO A 92 22.69 -6.40 -7.21
CA PRO A 92 23.33 -5.37 -8.02
C PRO A 92 22.67 -5.27 -9.41
N ASP A 93 22.77 -4.07 -10.00
CA ASP A 93 22.37 -3.75 -11.37
C ASP A 93 20.89 -4.00 -11.71
N PHE A 94 20.01 -3.92 -10.71
CA PHE A 94 18.57 -4.04 -10.88
C PHE A 94 17.83 -2.79 -10.38
N PRO A 95 16.83 -2.26 -11.11
CA PRO A 95 16.33 -2.72 -12.41
C PRO A 95 17.19 -2.29 -13.60
N LYS A 96 18.26 -1.51 -13.35
CA LYS A 96 19.21 -1.02 -14.35
C LYS A 96 20.63 -0.99 -13.75
N PRO A 97 21.69 -1.00 -14.60
CA PRO A 97 23.07 -0.93 -14.13
C PRO A 97 23.32 0.25 -13.19
N GLY A 98 24.13 0.02 -12.15
CA GLY A 98 24.51 1.01 -11.15
C GLY A 98 23.55 1.16 -9.96
N ILE A 99 22.49 0.34 -9.86
CA ILE A 99 21.56 0.34 -8.72
C ILE A 99 21.76 -0.89 -7.84
N MET A 100 21.86 -0.69 -6.53
CA MET A 100 21.86 -1.74 -5.51
C MET A 100 20.45 -1.95 -4.99
N PHE A 101 19.74 -2.92 -5.56
CA PHE A 101 18.33 -3.16 -5.21
C PHE A 101 18.20 -3.88 -3.87
N GLN A 102 17.45 -3.28 -2.94
CA GLN A 102 17.12 -3.87 -1.65
C GLN A 102 15.92 -4.82 -1.80
N ASP A 103 16.21 -6.12 -1.90
CA ASP A 103 15.22 -7.16 -2.04
C ASP A 103 14.73 -7.65 -0.67
N ILE A 104 13.59 -7.12 -0.25
CA ILE A 104 12.93 -7.48 1.01
C ILE A 104 12.34 -8.90 0.99
N THR A 105 12.26 -9.60 -0.16
CA THR A 105 11.56 -10.90 -0.21
C THR A 105 12.23 -11.95 0.68
N THR A 106 13.55 -11.88 0.88
CA THR A 106 14.27 -12.76 1.80
C THR A 106 13.95 -12.46 3.27
N LEU A 107 13.72 -11.19 3.63
CA LEU A 107 13.18 -10.80 4.94
C LEU A 107 11.79 -11.38 5.17
N LEU A 108 10.94 -11.37 4.15
CA LEU A 108 9.57 -11.91 4.24
C LEU A 108 9.54 -13.44 4.39
N LEU A 109 10.53 -14.14 3.84
CA LEU A 109 10.67 -15.59 3.96
C LEU A 109 11.23 -16.01 5.33
N ASP A 110 11.96 -15.13 6.02
CA ASP A 110 12.37 -15.34 7.41
C ASP A 110 11.22 -14.91 8.34
N HIS A 111 10.46 -15.90 8.81
CA HIS A 111 9.30 -15.67 9.67
C HIS A 111 9.62 -14.84 10.92
N LYS A 112 10.84 -14.95 11.46
CA LYS A 112 11.24 -14.27 12.69
C LYS A 112 11.54 -12.82 12.37
N ALA A 113 12.36 -12.56 11.35
CA ALA A 113 12.67 -11.20 10.91
C ALA A 113 11.41 -10.44 10.46
N PHE A 114 10.50 -11.08 9.73
CA PHE A 114 9.25 -10.45 9.34
C PHE A 114 8.38 -10.10 10.57
N LYS A 115 8.23 -11.04 11.52
CA LYS A 115 7.50 -10.77 12.77
C LYS A 115 8.14 -9.62 13.55
N ASP A 116 9.46 -9.65 13.72
CA ASP A 116 10.19 -8.59 14.44
C ASP A 116 10.00 -7.22 13.80
N THR A 117 9.99 -7.17 12.46
CA THR A 117 9.74 -5.94 11.70
C THR A 117 8.37 -5.35 12.04
N ILE A 118 7.33 -6.19 12.03
CA ILE A 118 5.97 -5.77 12.40
C ILE A 118 5.91 -5.37 13.88
N ASP A 119 6.45 -6.19 14.78
CA ASP A 119 6.43 -5.93 16.23
C ASP A 119 7.07 -4.57 16.55
N LEU A 120 8.21 -4.23 15.94
CA LEU A 120 8.89 -2.95 16.17
C LEU A 120 8.04 -1.74 15.75
N PHE A 121 7.33 -1.84 14.62
CA PHE A 121 6.39 -0.78 14.23
C PHE A 121 5.19 -0.72 15.17
N VAL A 122 4.62 -1.87 15.55
CA VAL A 122 3.48 -1.93 16.47
C VAL A 122 3.85 -1.34 17.83
N GLU A 123 5.00 -1.70 18.39
CA GLU A 123 5.53 -1.12 19.64
C GLU A 123 5.70 0.40 19.52
N ARG A 124 6.24 0.88 18.39
CA ARG A 124 6.40 2.32 18.14
C ARG A 124 5.07 3.07 18.07
N TYR A 125 4.01 2.46 17.52
CA TYR A 125 2.76 3.15 17.18
C TYR A 125 1.58 2.85 18.09
N SER A 126 1.67 1.82 18.93
CA SER A 126 0.64 1.49 19.92
C SER A 126 0.40 2.66 20.87
N GLY A 127 -0.88 2.93 21.17
CA GLY A 127 -1.27 4.02 22.07
C GLY A 127 -1.08 5.43 21.49
N LYS A 128 -0.53 5.59 20.28
CA LYS A 128 -0.36 6.91 19.66
C LYS A 128 -1.64 7.48 19.07
N GLY A 129 -2.80 6.82 19.16
CA GLY A 129 -4.07 7.32 18.64
C GLY A 129 -4.10 7.49 17.12
N ILE A 130 -3.36 6.65 16.39
CA ILE A 130 -3.41 6.54 14.94
C ILE A 130 -4.70 5.77 14.59
N SER A 131 -5.60 6.38 13.81
CA SER A 131 -6.84 5.74 13.37
C SER A 131 -6.75 5.16 11.96
N VAL A 132 -5.73 5.56 11.19
CA VAL A 132 -5.52 5.15 9.79
C VAL A 132 -4.07 4.76 9.56
N VAL A 133 -3.87 3.60 8.93
CA VAL A 133 -2.60 3.25 8.29
C VAL A 133 -2.78 3.28 6.78
N ALA A 134 -2.13 4.22 6.13
CA ALA A 134 -2.10 4.36 4.68
C ALA A 134 -0.87 3.63 4.11
N GLY A 135 -1.09 2.53 3.39
CA GLY A 135 0.00 1.81 2.73
C GLY A 135 0.20 2.32 1.31
N ILE A 136 1.44 2.43 0.85
CA ILE A 136 1.76 2.74 -0.55
C ILE A 136 1.94 1.44 -1.33
N GLU A 137 1.36 1.36 -2.52
CA GLU A 137 1.46 0.13 -3.30
C GLU A 137 2.89 -0.13 -3.84
N ALA A 138 3.25 -1.39 -4.09
CA ALA A 138 2.59 -2.59 -3.60
C ALA A 138 3.22 -3.09 -2.29
N ARG A 139 4.50 -2.77 -2.06
CA ARG A 139 5.29 -3.35 -0.97
C ARG A 139 4.91 -2.77 0.39
N GLY A 140 4.47 -1.51 0.47
CA GLY A 140 3.83 -0.97 1.67
C GLY A 140 2.58 -1.76 2.11
N PHE A 141 1.93 -2.52 1.22
CA PHE A 141 0.78 -3.37 1.60
C PHE A 141 1.19 -4.65 2.32
N ILE A 142 2.48 -4.97 2.35
CA ILE A 142 2.99 -6.14 3.07
C ILE A 142 3.10 -5.81 4.57
N PHE A 143 3.44 -4.56 4.89
CA PHE A 143 3.65 -4.10 6.27
C PHE A 143 2.46 -3.31 6.83
N GLY A 144 1.78 -2.52 6.01
CA GLY A 144 0.68 -1.65 6.44
C GLY A 144 -0.49 -2.38 7.11
N PRO A 145 -1.13 -3.38 6.46
CA PRO A 145 -2.25 -4.11 7.04
C PRO A 145 -1.96 -4.81 8.39
N PRO A 146 -0.87 -5.56 8.58
CA PRO A 146 -0.59 -6.17 9.88
C PRO A 146 -0.35 -5.12 10.98
N ILE A 147 0.29 -3.99 10.67
CA ILE A 147 0.43 -2.87 11.62
C ILE A 147 -0.95 -2.29 11.96
N ALA A 148 -1.78 -2.01 10.95
CA ALA A 148 -3.12 -1.44 11.13
C ALA A 148 -3.99 -2.30 12.06
N LEU A 149 -4.03 -3.61 11.78
CA LEU A 149 -4.77 -4.58 12.59
C LEU A 149 -4.28 -4.58 14.05
N ALA A 150 -2.97 -4.60 14.25
CA ALA A 150 -2.38 -4.68 15.58
C ALA A 150 -2.62 -3.41 16.43
N ILE A 151 -2.62 -2.23 15.82
CA ILE A 151 -2.85 -0.96 16.54
C ILE A 151 -4.33 -0.52 16.59
N GLY A 152 -5.24 -1.30 15.99
CA GLY A 152 -6.67 -0.99 15.96
C GLY A 152 -7.07 0.13 15.00
N ALA A 153 -6.33 0.28 13.89
CA ALA A 153 -6.59 1.27 12.84
C ALA A 153 -7.21 0.63 11.58
N LYS A 154 -7.92 1.44 10.78
CA LYS A 154 -8.29 1.00 9.42
C LYS A 154 -7.07 1.08 8.49
N PHE A 155 -7.03 0.17 7.51
CA PHE A 155 -6.02 0.22 6.46
C PHE A 155 -6.58 0.91 5.20
N VAL A 156 -5.80 1.82 4.62
CA VAL A 156 -6.16 2.55 3.39
C VAL A 156 -5.10 2.31 2.32
N PRO A 157 -5.46 1.73 1.17
CA PRO A 157 -4.52 1.53 0.07
C PRO A 157 -4.34 2.82 -0.73
N MET A 158 -3.10 3.26 -0.92
CA MET A 158 -2.71 4.29 -1.87
C MET A 158 -2.07 3.64 -3.10
N ARG A 159 -2.60 3.92 -4.29
CA ARG A 159 -2.27 3.16 -5.52
C ARG A 159 -1.98 4.07 -6.70
N LYS A 160 -1.30 3.54 -7.71
CA LYS A 160 -1.18 4.18 -9.02
C LYS A 160 -2.53 4.25 -9.73
N PRO A 161 -2.65 5.04 -10.80
CA PRO A 161 -3.90 5.24 -11.48
C PRO A 161 -4.55 3.96 -11.98
N LYS A 162 -5.88 3.95 -11.98
CA LYS A 162 -6.72 2.88 -12.54
C LYS A 162 -6.64 1.56 -11.76
N LYS A 163 -6.12 1.57 -10.53
CA LYS A 163 -6.05 0.39 -9.65
C LYS A 163 -7.14 0.35 -8.58
N LEU A 164 -7.75 1.49 -8.26
CA LEU A 164 -8.87 1.60 -7.33
C LEU A 164 -10.19 1.75 -8.12
N PRO A 165 -11.23 0.96 -7.81
CA PRO A 165 -12.52 1.09 -8.48
C PRO A 165 -13.32 2.28 -7.95
N GLY A 166 -13.97 3.08 -8.81
CA GLY A 166 -14.83 4.18 -8.35
C GLY A 166 -14.10 5.50 -8.08
N PRO A 167 -14.70 6.44 -7.33
CA PRO A 167 -14.15 7.80 -7.18
C PRO A 167 -12.85 7.84 -6.38
N VAL A 168 -11.86 8.55 -6.92
CA VAL A 168 -10.53 8.73 -6.34
C VAL A 168 -10.15 10.20 -6.28
N ILE A 169 -9.23 10.51 -5.37
CA ILE A 169 -8.47 11.76 -5.29
C ILE A 169 -7.03 11.44 -5.67
N SER A 170 -6.37 12.32 -6.43
CA SER A 170 -5.03 12.09 -6.97
C SER A 170 -4.03 13.19 -6.61
N GLU A 171 -2.76 12.82 -6.49
CA GLU A 171 -1.60 13.72 -6.37
C GLU A 171 -0.54 13.30 -7.39
N GLU A 172 -0.15 14.24 -8.26
CA GLU A 172 0.96 14.05 -9.20
C GLU A 172 2.29 14.41 -8.54
N TYR A 173 3.35 13.65 -8.84
CA TYR A 173 4.68 13.91 -8.32
C TYR A 173 5.78 13.63 -9.35
N SER A 174 6.84 14.43 -9.27
CA SER A 174 7.97 14.33 -10.19
C SER A 174 8.93 13.21 -9.81
N LEU A 175 9.28 12.43 -10.82
CA LEU A 175 10.39 11.48 -10.84
C LEU A 175 11.63 12.12 -11.47
N GLU A 176 12.76 11.41 -11.49
CA GLU A 176 13.98 11.85 -12.19
C GLU A 176 13.72 12.05 -13.70
N TYR A 177 12.91 11.17 -14.29
CA TYR A 177 12.47 11.26 -15.68
C TYR A 177 10.96 11.08 -15.76
N GLY A 178 10.21 12.18 -15.69
CA GLY A 178 8.75 12.23 -15.86
C GLY A 178 7.98 12.48 -14.57
N THR A 179 6.69 12.19 -14.62
CA THR A 179 5.77 12.31 -13.48
C THR A 179 5.01 11.00 -13.28
N ASP A 180 4.61 10.75 -12.04
CA ASP A 180 3.74 9.64 -11.67
C ASP A 180 2.61 10.19 -10.78
N VAL A 181 1.57 9.39 -10.59
CA VAL A 181 0.37 9.82 -9.87
C VAL A 181 0.05 8.80 -8.78
N MET A 182 -0.36 9.30 -7.61
CA MET A 182 -0.89 8.47 -6.53
C MET A 182 -2.36 8.80 -6.28
N GLU A 183 -3.17 7.76 -6.15
CA GLU A 183 -4.61 7.80 -5.94
C GLU A 183 -5.00 7.16 -4.60
N MET A 184 -6.06 7.70 -4.01
CA MET A 184 -6.76 7.14 -2.86
C MET A 184 -8.26 7.32 -3.08
N HIS A 185 -9.09 6.41 -2.57
CA HIS A 185 -10.54 6.56 -2.65
C HIS A 185 -11.03 7.83 -1.93
N VAL A 186 -11.99 8.53 -2.53
CA VAL A 186 -12.73 9.60 -1.86
C VAL A 186 -13.42 9.03 -0.63
N GLY A 187 -13.29 9.68 0.52
CA GLY A 187 -13.91 9.25 1.78
C GLY A 187 -13.21 8.10 2.50
N ALA A 188 -12.09 7.58 1.99
CA ALA A 188 -11.30 6.56 2.71
C ALA A 188 -10.69 7.11 4.01
N VAL A 189 -10.36 8.41 4.00
CA VAL A 189 -9.81 9.16 5.13
C VAL A 189 -10.64 10.44 5.28
N GLU A 190 -10.93 10.79 6.53
CA GLU A 190 -11.68 11.98 6.92
C GLU A 190 -10.76 13.05 7.53
N ALA A 191 -11.21 14.31 7.49
CA ALA A 191 -10.49 15.42 8.09
C ALA A 191 -10.30 15.21 9.60
N GLY A 192 -9.11 15.53 10.11
CA GLY A 192 -8.73 15.34 11.51
C GLY A 192 -8.27 13.92 11.87
N GLU A 193 -8.44 12.93 10.99
CA GLU A 193 -7.92 11.59 11.24
C GLU A 193 -6.40 11.60 11.31
N ARG A 194 -5.85 10.73 12.18
CA ARG A 194 -4.42 10.62 12.44
C ARG A 194 -3.87 9.45 11.66
N VAL A 195 -3.00 9.76 10.71
CA VAL A 195 -2.57 8.81 9.67
C VAL A 195 -1.11 8.46 9.83
N LEU A 196 -0.80 7.17 9.75
CA LEU A 196 0.54 6.62 9.58
C LEU A 196 0.71 6.20 8.12
N VAL A 197 1.71 6.73 7.42
CA VAL A 197 2.03 6.31 6.05
C VAL A 197 3.11 5.23 6.11
N ILE A 198 2.88 4.08 5.48
CA ILE A 198 3.80 2.94 5.46
C ILE A 198 4.23 2.61 4.03
N ASP A 199 5.54 2.49 3.84
CA ASP A 199 6.14 1.87 2.66
C ASP A 199 7.28 0.94 3.07
N ASP A 200 7.81 0.14 2.16
CA ASP A 200 8.94 -0.72 2.47
C ASP A 200 10.27 0.04 2.52
N LEU A 201 10.47 1.01 1.62
CA LEU A 201 11.73 1.71 1.49
C LEU A 201 11.53 3.18 1.10
N ILE A 202 12.35 4.07 1.67
CA ILE A 202 12.52 5.44 1.20
C ILE A 202 13.80 5.57 0.36
N ALA A 203 13.62 5.95 -0.90
CA ALA A 203 14.69 6.30 -1.84
C ALA A 203 14.82 7.83 -1.92
N THR A 204 14.32 8.45 -3.00
CA THR A 204 14.33 9.91 -3.17
C THR A 204 13.28 10.64 -2.33
N GLY A 205 12.37 9.94 -1.64
CA GLY A 205 11.28 10.52 -0.85
C GLY A 205 10.08 11.06 -1.66
N GLY A 206 10.10 10.95 -2.99
CA GLY A 206 9.04 11.48 -3.87
C GLY A 206 7.65 10.90 -3.58
N THR A 207 7.56 9.57 -3.46
CA THR A 207 6.29 8.88 -3.21
C THR A 207 5.71 9.23 -1.84
N LEU A 208 6.53 9.22 -0.78
CA LEU A 208 6.08 9.65 0.55
C LEU A 208 5.63 11.11 0.55
N SER A 209 6.37 12.01 -0.11
CA SER A 209 5.96 13.42 -0.23
C SER A 209 4.58 13.56 -0.89
N ALA A 210 4.32 12.80 -1.95
CA ALA A 210 3.02 12.77 -2.61
C ALA A 210 1.90 12.22 -1.71
N ALA A 211 2.18 11.14 -0.96
CA ALA A 211 1.23 10.57 -0.02
C ALA A 211 0.83 11.59 1.06
N ILE A 212 1.84 12.25 1.64
CA ILE A 212 1.60 13.26 2.67
C ILE A 212 0.76 14.41 2.11
N LYS A 213 1.10 14.95 0.93
CA LYS A 213 0.33 16.02 0.30
C LYS A 213 -1.12 15.62 0.03
N LEU A 214 -1.35 14.40 -0.46
CA LEU A 214 -2.70 13.89 -0.72
C LEU A 214 -3.54 13.86 0.56
N LEU A 215 -2.95 13.39 1.67
CA LEU A 215 -3.58 13.30 2.99
C LEU A 215 -3.79 14.68 3.64
N GLU A 216 -2.80 15.57 3.54
CA GLU A 216 -2.91 16.94 4.06
C GLU A 216 -4.02 17.74 3.33
N ARG A 217 -4.19 17.53 2.02
CA ARG A 217 -5.24 18.18 1.21
C ARG A 217 -6.66 17.84 1.64
N ILE A 218 -6.88 16.68 2.27
CA ILE A 218 -8.19 16.30 2.84
C ILE A 218 -8.31 16.67 4.33
N GLY A 219 -7.31 17.36 4.89
CA GLY A 219 -7.29 17.78 6.29
C GLY A 219 -6.90 16.69 7.28
N ALA A 220 -6.29 15.59 6.82
CA ALA A 220 -5.79 14.55 7.71
C ALA A 220 -4.46 14.97 8.35
N HIS A 221 -4.20 14.50 9.58
CA HIS A 221 -2.95 14.74 10.29
C HIS A 221 -2.00 13.56 10.10
N VAL A 222 -1.00 13.73 9.23
CA VAL A 222 0.05 12.71 9.05
C VAL A 222 0.97 12.72 10.27
N VAL A 223 0.86 11.68 11.10
CA VAL A 223 1.65 11.53 12.33
C VAL A 223 3.11 11.24 11.99
N GLU A 224 3.35 10.32 11.06
CA GLU A 224 4.68 9.92 10.62
C GLU A 224 4.60 9.16 9.30
N CYS A 225 5.65 9.25 8.48
CA CYS A 225 5.95 8.27 7.46
C CYS A 225 6.93 7.24 8.03
N ALA A 226 6.68 5.96 7.80
CA ALA A 226 7.54 4.89 8.27
C ALA A 226 7.97 3.96 7.13
N CYS A 227 9.26 3.65 7.08
CA CYS A 227 9.84 2.70 6.14
C CYS A 227 10.69 1.64 6.86
N VAL A 228 10.82 0.47 6.24
CA VAL A 228 11.75 -0.55 6.74
C VAL A 228 13.19 -0.11 6.44
N ILE A 229 13.43 0.41 5.24
CA ILE A 229 14.77 0.73 4.74
C ILE A 229 14.84 2.19 4.28
N GLU A 230 15.96 2.85 4.53
CA GLU A 230 16.37 4.12 3.89
C GLU A 230 17.61 3.89 3.04
N LEU A 231 17.65 4.56 1.89
CA LEU A 231 18.82 4.72 1.03
C LEU A 231 19.39 6.14 1.22
N PRO A 232 20.30 6.38 2.19
CA PRO A 232 20.73 7.73 2.56
C PRO A 232 21.36 8.51 1.41
N GLU A 233 22.04 7.82 0.49
CA GLU A 233 22.67 8.38 -0.69
C GLU A 233 21.68 9.06 -1.65
N LEU A 234 20.39 8.70 -1.56
CA LEU A 234 19.32 9.29 -2.36
C LEU A 234 18.60 10.46 -1.68
N LYS A 235 19.04 10.86 -0.48
CA LYS A 235 18.63 12.09 0.21
C LYS A 235 17.11 12.21 0.41
N GLY A 236 16.42 11.08 0.59
CA GLY A 236 14.97 11.04 0.77
C GLY A 236 14.50 11.84 1.97
N LYS A 237 15.23 11.77 3.08
CA LYS A 237 14.96 12.57 4.29
C LYS A 237 15.11 14.08 4.03
N GLU A 238 16.11 14.51 3.27
CA GLU A 238 16.26 15.92 2.88
C GLU A 238 15.04 16.41 2.09
N ARG A 239 14.49 15.58 1.19
CA ARG A 239 13.28 15.93 0.42
C ARG A 239 12.03 16.07 1.28
N LEU A 240 11.92 15.30 2.36
CA LEU A 240 10.79 15.38 3.28
C LEU A 240 10.87 16.60 4.22
N GLY A 241 12.06 17.17 4.42
CA GLY A 241 12.25 18.33 5.29
C GLY A 241 11.85 18.03 6.73
N ASP A 242 11.01 18.87 7.32
CA ASP A 242 10.54 18.71 8.71
C ASP A 242 9.42 17.67 8.87
N LYS A 243 9.01 17.01 7.77
CA LYS A 243 7.95 15.99 7.82
C LYS A 243 8.46 14.76 8.60
N PRO A 244 7.73 14.27 9.63
CA PRO A 244 8.23 13.18 10.46
C PRO A 244 8.45 11.90 9.66
N LEU A 245 9.66 11.36 9.75
CA LEU A 245 10.08 10.12 9.10
C LEU A 245 10.74 9.20 10.15
N PHE A 246 10.28 7.94 10.19
CA PHE A 246 10.93 6.86 10.90
C PHE A 246 11.41 5.78 9.93
N VAL A 247 12.61 5.27 10.16
CA VAL A 247 13.20 4.21 9.35
C VAL A 247 13.81 3.18 10.31
N LEU A 248 13.53 1.89 10.08
CA LEU A 248 14.11 0.81 10.88
C LEU A 248 15.60 0.60 10.57
N ILE A 249 15.97 0.59 9.28
CA ILE A 249 17.31 0.27 8.80
C ILE A 249 17.78 1.35 7.82
N SER A 250 18.98 1.87 8.07
CA SER A 250 19.70 2.70 7.10
C SER A 250 20.67 1.80 6.33
N SER A 251 20.51 1.68 5.00
CA SER A 251 21.50 0.96 4.19
C SER A 251 22.77 1.78 4.05
N ASN A 252 23.93 1.15 4.19
CA ASN A 252 25.24 1.75 3.95
C ASN A 252 25.86 1.22 2.67
#